data_AF-A0A7M3WQ74-F1
#
_entry.id   AF-A0A7M3WQ74-F1
#
_cell.length_a   1.000
_cell.length_b   1.000
_cell.length_c   1.000
_cell.angle_alpha   90.00
_cell.angle_beta   90.00
_cell.angle_gamma   90.00
#
_symmetry.space_group_name_H-M   'P 1'
#
loop_
_entity.id
_entity.type
_entity.pdbx_description
1 polymer ?
#
loop_
_entity_poly.entity_id
_entity_poly.type
_entity_poly.pdbx_seq_one_letter_code
_entity_poly.pdbx_strand_id
1 'polypeptide(L)'
;MNLGASVRSRDWDEVVDALGEARVAVLPGDGSTYVPELHLNEPRRGWAAFRITFRAMFLEEWRETVDFAQARQIILFPLLLSLITAVTTIGLQFLVGTGAAQVSDIDERTFSWDQLRIGVHLPLLMFSLGMGTFAFKGQEAIMQRTGSKNRLLAAPALQPLTTSAAHFTYFVKDLIYYVLLILTPIVAGMSVGLILDEAGLIQTPLEWSSVFWTWAAMATTLAEGLALAFLGSVLWLRGRPFTWLGPVAAVAVGLSAGVGLFPW
;
A
#
# COMPACT_ATOMS: atom_id res chain seq x y z
N MET A 1 44.49 37.62 18.48
CA MET A 1 43.66 37.73 17.26
C MET A 1 42.54 36.71 17.38
N ASN A 2 41.28 37.16 17.46
CA ASN A 2 40.11 36.27 17.45
C ASN A 2 39.91 35.75 16.02
N LEU A 3 40.23 34.48 15.78
CA LEU A 3 39.84 33.78 14.55
C LEU A 3 38.38 33.36 14.71
N GLY A 4 37.46 34.24 14.33
CA GLY A 4 36.04 33.91 14.23
C GLY A 4 35.81 32.99 13.05
N ALA A 5 35.43 31.74 13.29
CA ALA A 5 34.90 30.87 12.26
C ALA A 5 33.51 31.39 11.84
N SER A 6 33.37 31.81 10.58
CA SER A 6 32.07 32.20 10.03
C SER A 6 31.42 30.99 9.36
N VAL A 7 30.30 30.51 9.93
CA VAL A 7 29.45 29.51 9.29
C VAL A 7 28.43 30.25 8.42
N ARG A 8 28.45 29.98 7.11
CA ARG A 8 27.40 30.41 6.16
C ARG A 8 26.71 29.19 5.58
N SER A 9 25.38 29.16 5.65
CA SER A 9 24.59 28.20 4.89
C SER A 9 24.56 28.62 3.42
N ARG A 10 24.86 27.70 2.51
CA ARG A 10 24.62 27.86 1.07
C ARG A 10 23.49 26.94 0.65
N ASP A 11 22.72 27.37 -0.34
CA ASP A 11 21.69 26.53 -0.92
C ASP A 11 22.33 25.46 -1.82
N TRP A 12 21.79 24.24 -1.77
CA TRP A 12 22.40 23.09 -2.42
C TRP A 12 22.33 23.13 -3.95
N ASP A 13 21.42 23.95 -4.48
CA ASP A 13 21.27 24.23 -5.91
C ASP A 13 22.39 25.14 -6.46
N GLU A 14 23.17 25.80 -5.58
CA GLU A 14 24.34 26.59 -5.97
C GLU A 14 25.57 25.72 -6.27
N VAL A 15 25.63 24.50 -5.72
CA VAL A 15 26.82 23.64 -5.71
C VAL A 15 26.75 22.53 -6.77
N VAL A 16 25.54 22.10 -7.13
CA VAL A 16 25.30 20.91 -7.96
C VAL A 16 24.28 21.22 -9.05
N ASP A 17 24.47 20.69 -10.26
CA ASP A 17 23.53 20.85 -11.35
C ASP A 17 22.30 19.92 -11.24
N ALA A 18 21.34 20.10 -12.16
CA ALA A 18 20.11 19.31 -12.21
C ALA A 18 20.34 17.81 -12.48
N LEU A 19 21.53 17.42 -12.92
CA LEU A 19 21.94 16.04 -13.20
C LEU A 19 22.75 15.43 -12.03
N GLY A 20 23.07 16.22 -11.01
CA GLY A 20 23.81 15.76 -9.83
C GLY A 20 25.33 15.94 -9.94
N GLU A 21 25.82 16.65 -10.95
CA GLU A 21 27.25 16.94 -11.10
C GLU A 21 27.63 18.26 -10.42
N ALA A 22 28.76 18.26 -9.70
CA ALA A 22 29.25 19.44 -8.99
C ALA A 22 29.61 20.54 -9.99
N ARG A 23 29.01 21.73 -9.85
CA ARG A 23 29.13 22.81 -10.84
C ARG A 23 30.49 23.52 -10.85
N VAL A 24 31.38 23.29 -9.87
CA VAL A 24 32.70 23.95 -9.82
C VAL A 24 33.75 23.04 -9.16
N ALA A 25 34.93 22.96 -9.77
CA ALA A 25 36.13 22.42 -9.15
C ALA A 25 36.48 23.23 -7.89
N VAL A 26 36.28 22.61 -6.72
CA VAL A 26 36.61 23.20 -5.41
C VAL A 26 38.11 23.46 -5.35
N LEU A 27 38.52 24.73 -5.38
CA LEU A 27 39.88 25.13 -5.05
C LEU A 27 40.11 24.89 -3.54
N PRO A 28 41.25 24.30 -3.13
CA PRO A 28 41.51 24.01 -1.73
C PRO A 28 41.79 25.32 -0.99
N GLY A 29 40.86 25.75 -0.14
CA GLY A 29 41.07 26.91 0.72
C GLY A 29 39.83 27.67 1.16
N ASP A 30 38.67 27.43 0.56
CA ASP A 30 37.48 28.23 0.88
C ASP A 30 36.32 27.34 1.38
N GLY A 31 36.24 27.21 2.70
CA GLY A 31 35.00 26.85 3.40
C GLY A 31 34.56 25.38 3.42
N SER A 32 35.35 24.42 2.97
CA SER A 32 35.06 23.01 3.25
C SER A 32 35.39 22.70 4.71
N THR A 33 34.42 22.19 5.46
CA THR A 33 34.64 21.49 6.73
C THR A 33 35.45 20.22 6.44
N TYR A 34 36.75 20.37 6.20
CA TYR A 34 37.69 19.27 6.16
C TYR A 34 38.14 18.98 7.59
N VAL A 35 37.36 18.14 8.28
CA VAL A 35 37.88 17.42 9.45
C VAL A 35 38.60 16.20 8.86
N PRO A 36 39.93 16.07 9.02
CA PRO A 36 40.64 14.87 8.59
C PRO A 36 39.95 13.64 9.19
N GLU A 37 39.71 12.62 8.37
CA GLU A 37 39.06 11.33 8.72
C GLU A 37 37.52 11.28 8.79
N LEU A 38 36.78 12.39 8.64
CA LEU A 38 35.31 12.34 8.64
C LEU A 38 34.73 12.27 7.21
N HIS A 39 34.44 11.06 6.72
CA HIS A 39 33.71 10.87 5.47
C HIS A 39 32.21 11.18 5.70
N LEU A 40 31.81 12.41 5.38
CA LEU A 40 30.40 12.80 5.39
C LEU A 40 29.70 12.17 4.19
N ASN A 41 28.78 11.25 4.45
CA ASN A 41 27.94 10.67 3.40
C ASN A 41 27.04 11.76 2.83
N GLU A 42 27.22 12.10 1.55
CA GLU A 42 26.33 13.01 0.85
C GLU A 42 24.89 12.45 0.84
N PRO A 43 23.86 13.30 1.02
CA PRO A 43 22.48 12.87 0.94
C PRO A 43 22.19 12.36 -0.47
N ARG A 44 21.82 11.07 -0.58
CA ARG A 44 21.48 10.48 -1.88
C ARG A 44 20.24 11.16 -2.45
N ARG A 45 20.20 11.38 -3.78
CA ARG A 45 19.10 12.02 -4.50
C ARG A 45 18.37 11.05 -5.44
N GLY A 46 17.15 11.39 -5.82
CA GLY A 46 16.35 10.67 -6.82
C GLY A 46 16.08 9.20 -6.45
N TRP A 47 16.27 8.30 -7.43
CA TRP A 47 16.00 6.86 -7.28
C TRP A 47 16.84 6.18 -6.20
N ALA A 48 18.08 6.62 -6.01
CA ALA A 48 18.96 6.06 -4.98
C ALA A 48 18.43 6.35 -3.57
N ALA A 49 17.85 7.53 -3.36
CA ALA A 49 17.20 7.92 -2.12
C ALA A 49 15.92 7.09 -1.90
N PHE A 50 15.06 7.02 -2.93
CA PHE A 50 13.84 6.21 -2.90
C PHE A 50 14.13 4.76 -2.52
N ARG A 51 15.09 4.10 -3.19
CA ARG A 51 15.38 2.68 -2.96
C ARG A 51 15.85 2.40 -1.53
N ILE A 52 16.70 3.27 -0.98
CA ILE A 52 17.21 3.11 0.39
C ILE A 52 16.08 3.30 1.39
N THR A 53 15.32 4.37 1.24
CA THR A 53 14.20 4.68 2.12
C THR A 53 13.14 3.58 2.04
N PHE A 54 12.76 3.16 0.84
CA PHE A 54 11.84 2.04 0.61
C PHE A 54 12.32 0.78 1.32
N ARG A 55 13.59 0.40 1.12
CA ARG A 55 14.16 -0.80 1.74
C ARG A 55 14.18 -0.68 3.27
N ALA A 56 14.56 0.47 3.80
CA ALA A 56 14.60 0.70 5.24
C ALA A 56 13.19 0.63 5.85
N MET A 57 12.21 1.30 5.25
CA MET A 57 10.81 1.25 5.68
C MET A 57 10.23 -0.16 5.58
N PHE A 58 10.50 -0.88 4.49
CA PHE A 58 10.00 -2.24 4.29
C PHE A 58 10.59 -3.23 5.31
N LEU A 59 11.89 -3.12 5.60
CA LEU A 59 12.54 -3.92 6.63
C LEU A 59 12.03 -3.58 8.03
N GLU A 60 11.79 -2.31 8.31
CA GLU A 60 11.24 -1.88 9.60
C GLU A 60 9.81 -2.38 9.78
N GLU A 61 8.96 -2.28 8.75
CA GLU A 61 7.60 -2.84 8.77
C GLU A 61 7.64 -4.34 9.02
N TRP A 62 8.51 -5.07 8.31
CA TRP A 62 8.67 -6.50 8.52
C TRP A 62 9.11 -6.83 9.95
N ARG A 63 10.08 -6.09 10.49
CA ARG A 63 10.53 -6.24 11.88
C ARG A 63 9.40 -5.97 12.87
N GLU A 64 8.66 -4.88 12.70
CA GLU A 64 7.49 -4.56 13.53
C GLU A 64 6.41 -5.65 13.43
N THR A 65 6.19 -6.20 12.24
CA THR A 65 5.27 -7.31 12.03
C THR A 65 5.72 -8.54 12.81
N VAL A 66 7.02 -8.87 12.79
CA VAL A 66 7.60 -10.01 13.52
C VAL A 66 7.60 -9.81 15.03
N ASP A 67 7.84 -8.57 15.47
CA ASP A 67 7.83 -8.21 16.88
C ASP A 67 6.39 -8.22 17.43
N PHE A 68 5.40 -7.83 16.61
CA PHE A 68 3.98 -7.78 17.00
C PHE A 68 3.30 -9.15 16.92
N ALA A 69 3.49 -9.86 15.81
CA ALA A 69 2.97 -11.19 15.58
C ALA A 69 4.14 -12.17 15.64
N GLN A 70 4.19 -13.02 16.67
CA GLN A 70 5.18 -14.08 16.79
C GLN A 70 5.38 -14.75 15.43
N ALA A 71 6.62 -15.02 15.00
CA ALA A 71 6.95 -15.41 13.61
C ALA A 71 6.05 -16.50 12.98
N ARG A 72 5.49 -17.40 13.79
CA ARG A 72 4.51 -18.43 13.36
C ARG A 72 3.18 -17.83 12.90
N GLN A 73 2.68 -16.80 13.57
CA GLN A 73 1.42 -16.12 13.27
C GLN A 73 1.48 -15.35 11.94
N ILE A 74 2.64 -14.79 11.58
CA ILE A 74 2.85 -14.14 10.29
C ILE A 74 2.66 -15.10 9.12
N ILE A 75 3.10 -16.35 9.27
CA ILE A 75 2.94 -17.38 8.24
C ILE A 75 1.53 -17.96 8.27
N LEU A 76 0.94 -18.10 9.46
CA LEU A 76 -0.42 -18.63 9.62
C LEU A 76 -1.46 -17.74 8.94
N PHE A 77 -1.32 -16.42 8.95
CA PHE A 77 -2.30 -15.54 8.32
C PHE A 77 -2.42 -15.74 6.79
N PRO A 78 -1.35 -15.65 5.98
CA PRO A 78 -1.36 -16.01 4.56
C PRO A 78 -1.85 -17.43 4.31
N LEU A 79 -1.43 -18.39 5.14
CA LEU A 79 -1.82 -19.79 4.98
C LEU A 79 -3.32 -19.98 5.21
N LEU A 80 -3.89 -19.35 6.25
CA LEU A 80 -5.33 -19.35 6.50
C LEU A 80 -6.10 -18.68 5.36
N LEU A 81 -5.62 -17.55 4.84
CA LEU A 81 -6.20 -16.91 3.66
C LEU A 81 -6.21 -17.84 2.44
N SER A 82 -5.09 -18.52 2.18
CA SER A 82 -5.00 -19.48 1.07
C SER A 82 -5.99 -20.64 1.25
N LEU A 83 -6.13 -21.16 2.48
CA LEU A 83 -7.04 -22.25 2.80
C LEU A 83 -8.51 -21.82 2.63
N ILE A 84 -8.89 -20.67 3.20
CA ILE A 84 -10.25 -20.14 3.09
C ILE A 84 -10.58 -19.87 1.62
N THR A 85 -9.63 -19.33 0.85
CA THR A 85 -9.84 -19.07 -0.58
C THR A 85 -9.96 -20.36 -1.37
N ALA A 86 -9.17 -21.39 -1.07
CA ALA A 86 -9.30 -22.71 -1.70
C ALA A 86 -10.70 -23.31 -1.45
N VAL A 87 -11.18 -23.28 -0.20
CA VAL A 87 -12.53 -23.74 0.15
C VAL A 87 -13.61 -22.91 -0.57
N THR A 88 -13.43 -21.60 -0.66
CA THR A 88 -14.37 -20.71 -1.36
C THR A 88 -14.38 -20.98 -2.87
N THR A 89 -13.22 -21.27 -3.46
CA THR A 89 -13.07 -21.62 -4.88
C THR A 89 -13.80 -22.92 -5.20
N ILE A 90 -13.66 -23.92 -4.33
CA ILE A 90 -14.44 -25.17 -4.39
C ILE A 90 -15.95 -24.90 -4.27
N GLY A 91 -16.33 -23.97 -3.38
CA GLY A 91 -17.72 -23.57 -3.17
C GLY A 91 -18.34 -22.78 -4.32
N LEU A 92 -17.52 -22.21 -5.23
CA LEU A 92 -17.97 -21.32 -6.29
C LEU A 92 -18.98 -21.98 -7.24
N GLN A 93 -18.87 -23.29 -7.47
CA GLN A 93 -19.84 -24.06 -8.26
C GLN A 93 -21.27 -23.98 -7.72
N PHE A 94 -21.44 -23.81 -6.40
CA PHE A 94 -22.75 -23.66 -5.77
C PHE A 94 -23.29 -22.24 -5.91
N LEU A 95 -22.40 -21.24 -5.94
CA LEU A 95 -22.80 -19.84 -6.11
C LEU A 95 -23.20 -19.53 -7.56
N VAL A 96 -22.54 -20.15 -8.54
CA VAL A 96 -22.78 -19.91 -9.98
C VAL A 96 -23.81 -20.88 -10.59
N GLY A 97 -24.18 -21.94 -9.87
CA GLY A 97 -25.22 -22.89 -10.31
C GLY A 97 -24.73 -24.01 -11.22
N THR A 98 -23.43 -24.28 -11.25
CA THR A 98 -22.84 -25.37 -12.05
C THR A 98 -22.75 -26.69 -11.29
N GLY A 99 -23.17 -26.73 -10.01
CA GLY A 99 -23.09 -27.91 -9.15
C GLY A 99 -24.17 -28.97 -9.43
N ALA A 100 -23.79 -30.24 -9.43
CA ALA A 100 -24.64 -31.40 -9.76
C ALA A 100 -25.83 -31.68 -8.82
N ALA A 101 -26.07 -30.85 -7.79
CA ALA A 101 -27.03 -31.10 -6.72
C ALA A 101 -28.27 -30.18 -6.71
N GLN A 102 -28.57 -29.47 -7.81
CA GLN A 102 -29.59 -28.41 -7.78
C GLN A 102 -30.96 -28.81 -8.38
N VAL A 103 -32.00 -28.45 -7.62
CA VAL A 103 -33.44 -28.62 -7.89
C VAL A 103 -33.96 -27.36 -8.60
N SER A 104 -35.14 -27.43 -9.24
CA SER A 104 -35.84 -26.31 -9.90
C SER A 104 -35.87 -25.03 -9.04
N ASP A 105 -35.66 -23.85 -9.65
CA ASP A 105 -35.29 -22.51 -9.11
C ASP A 105 -33.79 -22.20 -9.01
N ILE A 106 -33.04 -22.45 -10.10
CA ILE A 106 -31.60 -22.17 -10.20
C ILE A 106 -31.34 -20.65 -10.35
N ASP A 107 -32.15 -19.97 -11.16
CA ASP A 107 -31.91 -18.56 -11.51
C ASP A 107 -32.14 -17.59 -10.34
N GLU A 108 -33.00 -17.95 -9.38
CA GLU A 108 -33.28 -17.10 -8.21
C GLU A 108 -32.24 -17.26 -7.08
N ARG A 109 -31.43 -18.32 -7.11
CA ARG A 109 -30.53 -18.71 -6.00
C ARG A 109 -29.05 -18.66 -6.35
N THR A 110 -28.72 -18.23 -7.58
CA THR A 110 -27.35 -18.18 -8.09
C THR A 110 -26.97 -16.74 -8.43
N PHE A 111 -25.68 -16.43 -8.29
CA PHE A 111 -25.14 -15.11 -8.59
C PHE A 111 -24.61 -15.06 -10.02
N SER A 112 -24.85 -13.93 -10.69
CA SER A 112 -24.19 -13.68 -11.98
C SER A 112 -22.69 -13.40 -11.79
N TRP A 113 -21.90 -13.60 -12.84
CA TRP A 113 -20.48 -13.29 -12.82
C TRP A 113 -20.18 -11.82 -12.52
N ASP A 114 -21.04 -10.89 -12.97
CA ASP A 114 -20.88 -9.46 -12.71
C ASP A 114 -21.15 -9.12 -11.24
N GLN A 115 -22.16 -9.74 -10.63
CA GLN A 115 -22.42 -9.61 -9.20
C GLN A 115 -21.26 -10.15 -8.36
N LEU A 116 -20.65 -11.28 -8.76
CA LEU A 116 -19.48 -11.85 -8.09
C LEU A 116 -18.25 -10.94 -8.22
N ARG A 117 -18.03 -10.33 -9.39
CA ARG A 117 -16.95 -9.34 -9.59
C ARG A 117 -17.10 -8.17 -8.63
N ILE A 118 -18.28 -7.57 -8.57
CA ILE A 118 -18.56 -6.47 -7.62
C ILE A 118 -18.38 -6.97 -6.17
N GLY A 119 -18.87 -8.16 -5.86
CA GLY A 119 -18.76 -8.79 -4.54
C GLY A 119 -17.32 -9.02 -4.06
N VAL A 120 -16.36 -9.17 -4.97
CA VAL A 120 -14.93 -9.29 -4.64
C VAL A 120 -14.23 -7.92 -4.61
N HIS A 121 -14.47 -7.09 -5.63
CA HIS A 121 -13.78 -5.81 -5.78
C HIS A 121 -14.22 -4.77 -4.75
N LEU A 122 -15.50 -4.71 -4.39
CA LEU A 122 -16.02 -3.70 -3.47
C LEU A 122 -15.47 -3.87 -2.04
N PRO A 123 -15.52 -5.06 -1.40
CA PRO A 123 -14.90 -5.25 -0.09
C PRO A 123 -13.39 -5.01 -0.12
N LEU A 124 -12.71 -5.40 -1.19
CA LEU A 124 -11.27 -5.16 -1.36
C LEU A 124 -10.95 -3.65 -1.43
N LEU A 125 -11.74 -2.89 -2.18
CA LEU A 125 -11.63 -1.43 -2.27
C LEU A 125 -11.84 -0.79 -0.89
N MET A 126 -12.88 -1.21 -0.17
CA MET A 126 -13.18 -0.71 1.18
C MET A 126 -12.09 -1.07 2.19
N PHE A 127 -11.54 -2.29 2.11
CA PHE A 127 -10.39 -2.71 2.91
C PHE A 127 -9.18 -1.83 2.67
N SER A 128 -8.84 -1.58 1.40
CA SER A 128 -7.71 -0.73 1.02
C SER A 128 -7.88 0.72 1.49
N LEU A 129 -9.09 1.27 1.34
CA LEU A 129 -9.45 2.60 1.86
C LEU A 129 -9.27 2.70 3.38
N GLY A 130 -9.75 1.69 4.12
CA GLY A 130 -9.66 1.64 5.58
C GLY A 130 -8.21 1.62 6.04
N MET A 131 -7.41 0.70 5.50
CA MET A 131 -6.00 0.55 5.87
C MET A 131 -5.16 1.80 5.53
N GLY A 132 -5.34 2.36 4.32
CA GLY A 132 -4.63 3.57 3.90
C GLY A 132 -4.92 4.79 4.78
N THR A 133 -6.14 4.91 5.31
CA THR A 133 -6.54 6.04 6.17
C THR A 133 -5.90 5.96 7.57
N PHE A 134 -5.77 4.75 8.14
CA PHE A 134 -5.16 4.56 9.45
C PHE A 134 -3.64 4.79 9.46
N ALA A 135 -2.95 4.49 8.36
CA ALA A 135 -1.51 4.66 8.23
C ALA A 135 -1.06 6.12 8.44
N PHE A 136 -1.82 7.10 7.96
CA PHE A 136 -1.48 8.53 8.12
C PHE A 136 -2.11 9.17 9.36
N LYS A 137 -3.41 8.98 9.56
CA LYS A 137 -4.14 9.64 10.66
C LYS A 137 -3.77 9.06 12.03
N GLY A 138 -3.51 7.75 12.10
CA GLY A 138 -3.13 7.07 13.34
C GLY A 138 -1.75 7.52 13.81
N GLN A 139 -0.78 7.61 12.90
CA GLN A 139 0.57 8.05 13.25
C GLN A 139 0.60 9.51 13.71
N GLU A 140 -0.11 10.41 13.04
CA GLU A 140 -0.14 11.82 13.44
C GLU A 140 -0.87 12.04 14.78
N ALA A 141 -2.01 11.37 15.01
CA ALA A 141 -2.75 11.45 16.27
C ALA A 141 -1.97 10.84 17.45
N ILE A 142 -1.22 9.76 17.21
CA ILE A 142 -0.38 9.09 18.23
C ILE A 142 0.90 9.90 18.49
N MET A 143 1.52 10.49 17.46
CA MET A 143 2.69 11.37 17.58
C MET A 143 2.37 12.61 18.40
N GLN A 144 1.20 13.23 18.19
CA GLN A 144 0.74 14.38 18.99
C GLN A 144 0.49 14.02 20.46
N ARG A 145 0.09 12.79 20.79
CA ARG A 145 -0.10 12.32 22.17
C ARG A 145 1.17 11.82 22.85
N THR A 146 2.11 11.25 22.11
CA THR A 146 3.23 10.47 22.70
C THR A 146 4.50 11.30 22.87
N GLY A 147 4.67 12.42 22.16
CA GLY A 147 5.64 13.49 22.44
C GLY A 147 7.15 13.17 22.52
N SER A 148 7.59 11.92 22.71
CA SER A 148 8.98 11.59 23.05
C SER A 148 9.54 10.32 22.40
N LYS A 149 8.71 9.49 21.75
CA LYS A 149 9.18 8.34 20.93
C LYS A 149 9.09 8.67 19.45
N ASN A 150 9.85 9.69 19.04
CA ASN A 150 9.93 10.09 17.65
C ASN A 150 10.69 9.00 16.88
N ARG A 151 9.97 8.13 16.15
CA ARG A 151 10.57 7.21 15.18
C ARG A 151 11.13 8.10 14.05
N LEU A 152 12.40 8.48 14.16
CA LEU A 152 13.11 9.41 13.25
C LEU A 152 13.03 8.99 11.77
N LEU A 153 12.76 7.71 11.49
CA LEU A 153 12.57 7.18 10.14
C LEU A 153 11.10 7.04 9.72
N ALA A 154 10.13 7.24 10.61
CA ALA A 154 8.72 6.96 10.33
C ALA A 154 7.87 8.21 10.00
N ALA A 155 8.35 9.42 10.30
CA ALA A 155 7.65 10.64 9.89
C ALA A 155 8.15 11.10 8.51
N PRO A 156 7.28 11.18 7.49
CA PRO A 156 7.65 11.68 6.16
C PRO A 156 8.36 13.04 6.21
N ALA A 157 8.04 13.88 7.20
CA ALA A 157 8.61 15.21 7.41
C ALA A 157 10.05 15.22 8.00
N LEU A 158 10.52 14.11 8.56
CA LEU A 158 11.87 13.99 9.15
C LEU A 158 12.87 13.34 8.20
N GLN A 159 12.40 12.76 7.10
CA GLN A 159 13.26 12.16 6.10
C GLN A 159 13.81 13.25 5.16
N PRO A 160 15.08 13.12 4.71
CA PRO A 160 15.68 14.04 3.75
C PRO A 160 15.15 13.78 2.32
N LEU A 161 13.84 13.56 2.18
CA LEU A 161 13.13 13.38 0.92
C LEU A 161 12.13 14.52 0.74
N THR A 162 11.86 14.89 -0.51
CA THR A 162 10.73 15.76 -0.80
C THR A 162 9.44 15.09 -0.35
N THR A 163 8.50 15.87 0.17
CA THR A 163 7.23 15.34 0.72
C THR A 163 6.51 14.43 -0.27
N SER A 164 6.52 14.75 -1.57
CA SER A 164 5.92 13.92 -2.63
C SER A 164 6.62 12.55 -2.75
N ALA A 165 7.96 12.53 -2.77
CA ALA A 165 8.73 11.29 -2.85
C ALA A 165 8.49 10.38 -1.62
N ALA A 166 8.38 10.97 -0.43
CA ALA A 166 8.08 10.22 0.78
C ALA A 166 6.70 9.55 0.71
N HIS A 167 5.64 10.29 0.36
CA HIS A 167 4.28 9.72 0.22
C HIS A 167 4.22 8.61 -0.84
N PHE A 168 4.91 8.79 -1.96
CA PHE A 168 5.00 7.75 -2.99
C PHE A 168 5.70 6.49 -2.46
N THR A 169 6.77 6.62 -1.67
CA THR A 169 7.44 5.47 -1.03
C THR A 169 6.50 4.72 -0.08
N TYR A 170 5.69 5.41 0.73
CA TYR A 170 4.67 4.77 1.56
C TYR A 170 3.63 4.03 0.73
N PHE A 171 3.10 4.67 -0.32
CA PHE A 171 2.12 4.05 -1.21
C PHE A 171 2.65 2.76 -1.82
N VAL A 172 3.86 2.78 -2.38
CA VAL A 172 4.47 1.61 -3.02
C VAL A 172 4.77 0.52 -1.99
N LYS A 173 5.25 0.89 -0.79
CA LYS A 173 5.50 -0.06 0.31
C LYS A 173 4.22 -0.79 0.69
N ASP A 174 3.16 -0.06 0.99
CA ASP A 174 1.89 -0.62 1.44
C ASP A 174 1.24 -1.48 0.36
N LEU A 175 1.24 -1.00 -0.89
CA LEU A 175 0.74 -1.76 -2.04
C LEU A 175 1.47 -3.11 -2.18
N ILE A 176 2.81 -3.11 -2.17
CA ILE A 176 3.60 -4.34 -2.26
C ILE A 176 3.33 -5.25 -1.08
N TYR A 177 3.23 -4.70 0.14
CA TYR A 177 2.99 -5.48 1.34
C TYR A 177 1.63 -6.18 1.31
N TYR A 178 0.56 -5.48 0.89
CA TYR A 178 -0.76 -6.07 0.75
C TYR A 178 -0.86 -7.06 -0.42
N VAL A 179 -0.22 -6.75 -1.55
CA VAL A 179 -0.15 -7.70 -2.67
C VAL A 179 0.56 -8.99 -2.24
N LEU A 180 1.66 -8.90 -1.48
CA LEU A 180 2.41 -10.08 -1.05
C LEU A 180 1.72 -10.88 0.07
N LEU A 181 1.15 -10.22 1.08
CA LEU A 181 0.61 -10.92 2.26
C LEU A 181 -0.88 -11.24 2.20
N ILE A 182 -1.63 -10.57 1.34
CA ILE A 182 -3.08 -10.77 1.23
C ILE A 182 -3.42 -11.34 -0.14
N LEU A 183 -2.99 -10.68 -1.21
CA LEU A 183 -3.43 -11.02 -2.56
C LEU A 183 -2.77 -12.29 -3.12
N THR A 184 -1.46 -12.41 -2.97
CA THR A 184 -0.71 -13.60 -3.42
C THR A 184 -1.20 -14.88 -2.74
N PRO A 185 -1.47 -14.91 -1.41
CA PRO A 185 -2.05 -16.08 -0.76
C PRO A 185 -3.48 -16.42 -1.19
N ILE A 186 -4.32 -15.41 -1.47
CA ILE A 186 -5.65 -15.62 -2.08
C ILE A 186 -5.49 -16.35 -3.41
N VAL A 187 -4.61 -15.85 -4.28
CA VAL A 187 -4.35 -16.47 -5.60
C VAL A 187 -3.75 -17.85 -5.47
N ALA A 188 -2.84 -18.07 -4.52
CA ALA A 188 -2.32 -19.39 -4.22
C ALA A 188 -3.45 -20.36 -3.80
N GLY A 189 -4.40 -19.90 -2.99
CA GLY A 189 -5.59 -20.67 -2.63
C GLY A 189 -6.48 -21.03 -3.82
N MET A 190 -6.71 -20.09 -4.74
CA MET A 190 -7.44 -20.35 -5.99
C MET A 190 -6.72 -21.42 -6.84
N SER A 191 -5.40 -21.30 -6.98
CA SER A 191 -4.58 -22.30 -7.69
C SER A 191 -4.67 -23.68 -7.05
N VAL A 192 -4.72 -23.78 -5.72
CA VAL A 192 -4.94 -25.07 -5.03
C VAL A 192 -6.31 -25.65 -5.39
N GLY A 193 -7.36 -24.83 -5.44
CA GLY A 193 -8.69 -25.26 -5.89
C GLY A 193 -8.67 -25.84 -7.32
N LEU A 194 -7.96 -25.19 -8.24
CA LEU A 194 -7.79 -25.65 -9.62
C LEU A 194 -6.99 -26.96 -9.73
N ILE A 195 -5.93 -27.11 -8.94
CA ILE A 195 -5.14 -28.36 -8.92
C ILE A 195 -6.01 -29.55 -8.46
N LEU A 196 -6.92 -29.33 -7.50
CA LEU A 196 -7.85 -30.37 -7.06
C LEU A 196 -8.88 -30.74 -8.13
N ASP A 197 -9.22 -29.81 -9.01
CA ASP A 197 -10.08 -30.04 -10.18
C ASP A 197 -9.37 -30.90 -11.23
N GLU A 198 -8.12 -30.56 -11.57
CA GLU A 198 -7.31 -31.37 -12.48
C GLU A 198 -7.06 -32.80 -11.95
N ALA A 199 -6.97 -32.96 -10.63
CA ALA A 199 -6.86 -34.27 -9.99
C ALA A 199 -8.17 -35.09 -10.05
N GLY A 200 -9.26 -34.53 -10.57
CA GLY A 200 -10.56 -35.18 -10.68
C GLY A 200 -11.29 -35.37 -9.35
N LEU A 201 -10.88 -34.67 -8.30
CA LEU A 201 -11.47 -34.80 -6.96
C LEU A 201 -12.71 -33.92 -6.79
N ILE A 202 -12.77 -32.77 -7.48
CA ILE A 202 -13.79 -31.72 -7.32
C ILE A 202 -14.01 -31.09 -8.71
N GLN A 203 -15.16 -30.48 -9.00
CA GLN A 203 -15.35 -29.65 -10.19
C GLN A 203 -15.30 -28.17 -9.81
N THR A 204 -14.52 -27.36 -10.52
CA THR A 204 -14.48 -25.91 -10.30
C THR A 204 -14.80 -25.15 -11.59
N PRO A 205 -15.61 -24.07 -11.53
CA PRO A 205 -15.96 -23.29 -12.73
C PRO A 205 -14.86 -22.30 -13.15
N LEU A 206 -13.66 -22.39 -12.56
CA LEU A 206 -12.58 -21.42 -12.73
C LEU A 206 -11.57 -21.93 -13.78
N GLU A 207 -10.96 -21.03 -14.55
CA GLU A 207 -9.91 -21.40 -15.51
C GLU A 207 -8.53 -20.90 -15.06
N TRP A 208 -7.47 -21.64 -15.36
CA TRP A 208 -6.08 -21.21 -15.13
C TRP A 208 -5.72 -19.89 -15.80
N SER A 209 -6.30 -19.63 -16.98
CA SER A 209 -6.14 -18.38 -17.73
C SER A 209 -6.58 -17.16 -16.89
N SER A 210 -7.61 -17.33 -16.06
CA SER A 210 -8.25 -16.26 -15.29
C SER A 210 -7.50 -15.87 -14.02
N VAL A 211 -6.64 -16.75 -13.49
CA VAL A 211 -5.97 -16.57 -12.19
C VAL A 211 -5.08 -15.33 -12.18
N PHE A 212 -4.23 -15.19 -13.21
CA PHE A 212 -3.33 -14.04 -13.33
C PHE A 212 -4.09 -12.74 -13.55
N TRP A 213 -5.13 -12.75 -14.39
CA TRP A 213 -5.94 -11.56 -14.66
C TRP A 213 -6.71 -11.12 -13.42
N THR A 214 -7.23 -12.07 -12.64
CA THR A 214 -7.90 -11.79 -11.36
C THR A 214 -6.92 -11.18 -10.36
N TRP A 215 -5.70 -11.72 -10.26
CA TRP A 215 -4.64 -11.12 -9.45
C TRP A 215 -4.35 -9.68 -9.87
N ALA A 216 -4.15 -9.43 -11.18
CA ALA A 216 -3.85 -8.11 -11.69
C ALA A 216 -4.99 -7.10 -11.43
N ALA A 217 -6.24 -7.49 -11.71
CA ALA A 217 -7.42 -6.65 -11.50
C ALA A 217 -7.67 -6.34 -10.01
N MET A 218 -7.46 -7.31 -9.13
CA MET A 218 -7.55 -7.08 -7.69
C MET A 218 -6.40 -6.19 -7.19
N ALA A 219 -5.18 -6.34 -7.72
CA ALA A 219 -4.05 -5.47 -7.40
C ALA A 219 -4.31 -4.01 -7.81
N THR A 220 -4.91 -3.77 -8.98
CA THR A 220 -5.30 -2.41 -9.39
C THR A 220 -6.40 -1.84 -8.51
N THR A 221 -7.40 -2.64 -8.14
CA THR A 221 -8.45 -2.21 -7.20
C THR A 221 -7.88 -1.82 -5.83
N LEU A 222 -6.90 -2.59 -5.36
CA LEU A 222 -6.20 -2.28 -4.12
C LEU A 222 -5.43 -0.97 -4.25
N ALA A 223 -4.69 -0.79 -5.35
CA ALA A 223 -3.96 0.44 -5.63
C ALA A 223 -4.89 1.66 -5.72
N GLU A 224 -6.07 1.53 -6.32
CA GLU A 224 -7.09 2.59 -6.38
C GLU A 224 -7.60 2.98 -5.00
N GLY A 225 -8.01 2.00 -4.18
CA GLY A 225 -8.46 2.27 -2.81
C GLY A 225 -7.40 2.95 -1.96
N LEU A 226 -6.14 2.55 -2.14
CA LEU A 226 -5.02 3.14 -1.42
C LEU A 226 -4.79 4.58 -1.92
N ALA A 227 -4.75 4.80 -3.23
CA ALA A 227 -4.59 6.14 -3.82
C ALA A 227 -5.69 7.11 -3.36
N LEU A 228 -6.93 6.65 -3.26
CA LEU A 228 -8.04 7.44 -2.74
C LEU A 228 -7.89 7.74 -1.24
N ALA A 229 -7.40 6.79 -0.44
CA ALA A 229 -7.11 7.04 0.98
C ALA A 229 -6.00 8.08 1.16
N PHE A 230 -4.94 8.00 0.35
CA PHE A 230 -3.87 9.00 0.30
C PHE A 230 -4.38 10.38 -0.09
N LEU A 231 -5.18 10.46 -1.15
CA LEU A 231 -5.81 11.71 -1.59
C LEU A 231 -6.68 12.30 -0.47
N GLY A 232 -7.50 11.46 0.18
CA GLY A 232 -8.33 11.85 1.32
C GLY A 232 -7.50 12.40 2.48
N SER A 233 -6.38 11.75 2.81
CA SER A 233 -5.46 12.18 3.87
C SER A 233 -4.85 13.57 3.57
N VAL A 234 -4.35 13.77 2.35
CA VAL A 234 -3.74 15.06 1.94
C VAL A 234 -4.78 16.18 1.90
N LEU A 235 -5.97 15.92 1.35
CA LEU A 235 -7.06 16.89 1.32
C LEU A 235 -7.49 17.28 2.74
N TRP A 236 -7.56 16.31 3.66
CA TRP A 236 -7.90 16.57 5.05
C TRP A 236 -6.89 17.49 5.75
N LEU A 237 -5.59 17.26 5.53
CA LEU A 237 -4.50 18.08 6.09
C LEU A 237 -4.52 19.53 5.59
N ARG A 238 -5.09 19.80 4.41
CA ARG A 238 -5.25 21.16 3.87
C ARG A 238 -6.28 22.00 4.64
N GLY A 239 -7.09 21.39 5.51
CA GLY A 239 -8.09 22.09 6.32
C GLY A 239 -9.40 22.39 5.58
N ARG A 240 -10.18 23.36 6.07
CA ARG A 240 -11.48 23.71 5.47
C ARG A 240 -11.25 24.26 4.05
N PRO A 241 -12.04 23.85 3.04
CA PRO A 241 -13.33 23.15 3.13
C PRO A 241 -13.27 21.61 3.06
N PHE A 242 -12.09 21.04 2.80
CA PHE A 242 -11.93 19.62 2.48
C PHE A 242 -12.30 18.67 3.63
N THR A 243 -12.15 19.14 4.86
CA THR A 243 -12.57 18.44 6.08
C THR A 243 -14.09 18.16 6.13
N TRP A 244 -14.91 18.97 5.47
CA TRP A 244 -16.37 18.78 5.39
C TRP A 244 -16.78 18.06 4.10
N LEU A 245 -16.10 18.33 2.99
CA LEU A 245 -16.36 17.71 1.70
C LEU A 245 -16.18 16.18 1.72
N GLY A 246 -15.17 15.65 2.42
CA GLY A 246 -14.93 14.21 2.48
C GLY A 246 -16.12 13.41 3.04
N PRO A 247 -16.60 13.70 4.27
CA PRO A 247 -17.77 13.04 4.83
C PRO A 247 -19.04 13.23 3.99
N VAL A 248 -19.25 14.43 3.43
CA VAL A 248 -20.41 14.72 2.59
C VAL A 248 -20.38 13.92 1.29
N ALA A 249 -19.21 13.82 0.65
CA ALA A 249 -19.03 13.00 -0.54
C ALA A 249 -19.25 11.51 -0.25
N ALA A 250 -18.74 11.00 0.88
CA ALA A 250 -18.98 9.61 1.28
C ALA A 250 -20.46 9.31 1.51
N VAL A 251 -21.18 10.22 2.19
CA VAL A 251 -22.63 10.10 2.39
C VAL A 251 -23.39 10.20 1.06
N ALA A 252 -23.01 11.13 0.18
CA ALA A 252 -23.62 11.28 -1.14
C ALA A 252 -23.41 10.04 -2.02
N VAL A 253 -22.21 9.46 -2.02
CA VAL A 253 -21.91 8.20 -2.72
C VAL A 253 -22.73 7.06 -2.12
N GLY A 254 -22.75 6.89 -0.81
CA GLY A 254 -23.54 5.85 -0.15
C GLY A 254 -25.05 5.97 -0.42
N LEU A 255 -25.59 7.19 -0.42
CA LEU A 255 -26.98 7.46 -0.79
C LEU A 255 -27.24 7.16 -2.26
N SER A 256 -26.35 7.58 -3.17
CA SER A 256 -26.51 7.34 -4.60
C SER A 256 -26.48 5.84 -4.94
N ALA A 257 -25.65 5.08 -4.23
CA ALA A 257 -25.60 3.62 -4.35
C ALA A 257 -26.88 2.98 -3.79
N GLY A 258 -27.37 3.42 -2.62
CA GLY A 258 -28.58 2.88 -2.00
C GLY A 258 -29.89 3.23 -2.73
N VAL A 259 -29.91 4.34 -3.47
CA VAL A 259 -31.05 4.75 -4.32
C VAL A 259 -31.03 4.08 -5.69
N GLY A 260 -29.97 3.33 -6.04
CA GLY A 260 -29.87 2.64 -7.32
C GLY A 260 -29.62 3.57 -8.51
N LEU A 261 -28.98 4.73 -8.28
CA LEU A 261 -28.62 5.67 -9.35
C LEU A 261 -27.50 5.16 -10.25
N PHE A 262 -26.75 4.15 -9.81
CA PHE A 262 -25.78 3.44 -10.63
C PHE A 262 -26.41 2.12 -11.13
N PRO A 263 -26.42 1.88 -12.45
CA PRO A 263 -26.70 0.55 -12.98
C PRO A 263 -25.49 -0.32 -12.63
N TRP A 264 -25.69 -1.28 -11.73
CA TRP A 264 -24.72 -2.33 -11.41
C TRP A 264 -24.92 -3.50 -12.37
#